data_AF-A0A3D1M6X9-F1
#
_entry.id   AF-A0A3D1M6X9-F1
#
_cell.length_a   1.000
_cell.length_b   1.000
_cell.length_c   1.000
_cell.angle_alpha   90.00
_cell.angle_beta   90.00
_cell.angle_gamma   90.00
#
_symmetry.space_group_name_H-M   'P 1'
#
loop_
_entity.id
_entity.type
_entity.pdbx_description
1 polymer ?
#
loop_
_entity_poly.entity_id
_entity_poly.type
_entity_poly.pdbx_seq_one_letter_code
_entity_poly.pdbx_strand_id
1 'polypeptide(L)'
;LLQCRPLEVFHDSGAIQIPENLQEKACLLETEDASMGLSREEKLDWIVFVHPQRYYQLPYAEKTRIAQAVSSFNWECRGKRLHMMLMVPGRIGTSSPELGVPTTFADISAFDAICEIADSRAGYNPELSYGSHIFQDLVEAQILYMAVFENSHTRVWQPELLQEYPNQAVRYLGEGDTAPKYERIIGIYDVSKADCRLYHDMKTGAAVVAFLQKTS
;
A
#
# COMPACT_ATOMS: atom_id res chain seq x y z
N LEU A 1 -19.02 32.71 1.73
CA LEU A 1 -19.60 31.69 2.62
C LEU A 1 -19.05 30.34 2.18
N LEU A 2 -18.04 29.82 2.88
CA LEU A 2 -17.56 28.45 2.66
C LEU A 2 -18.67 27.50 3.13
N GLN A 3 -19.29 26.75 2.22
CA GLN A 3 -20.15 25.64 2.62
C GLN A 3 -19.25 24.46 3.00
N CYS A 4 -19.24 24.11 4.28
CA CYS A 4 -18.79 22.79 4.70
C CYS A 4 -19.81 21.76 4.18
N ARG A 5 -19.36 20.76 3.41
CA ARG A 5 -20.18 19.58 3.17
C ARG A 5 -20.43 18.91 4.52
N PRO A 6 -21.66 18.43 4.80
CA PRO A 6 -21.90 17.61 5.99
C PRO A 6 -20.95 16.41 5.93
N LEU A 7 -20.27 16.10 7.04
CA LEU A 7 -19.60 14.81 7.21
C LEU A 7 -20.67 13.74 6.96
N GLU A 8 -20.54 12.98 5.86
CA GLU A 8 -21.37 11.80 5.68
C GLU A 8 -21.12 10.89 6.87
N VAL A 9 -22.19 10.55 7.60
CA VAL A 9 -22.14 9.59 8.68
C VAL A 9 -21.91 8.23 8.02
N PHE A 10 -20.65 7.82 7.96
CA PHE A 10 -20.25 6.54 7.38
C PHE A 10 -20.94 5.40 8.12
N HIS A 11 -21.64 4.54 7.38
CA HIS A 11 -22.22 3.33 7.93
C HIS A 11 -21.09 2.33 8.23
N ASP A 12 -20.90 2.04 9.52
CA ASP A 12 -20.10 0.91 10.00
C ASP A 12 -20.65 -0.38 9.39
N SER A 13 -19.84 -1.08 8.58
CA SER A 13 -20.17 -2.35 7.91
C SER A 13 -20.47 -3.51 8.88
N GLY A 14 -20.38 -3.28 10.20
CA GLY A 14 -20.45 -4.30 11.22
C GLY A 14 -19.07 -4.89 11.54
N ALA A 15 -19.00 -5.73 12.56
CA ALA A 15 -17.76 -6.39 12.95
C ALA A 15 -17.25 -7.27 11.78
N ILE A 16 -16.08 -6.94 11.24
CA ILE A 16 -15.41 -7.76 10.23
C ILE A 16 -14.86 -9.00 10.91
N GLN A 17 -15.19 -10.18 10.39
CA GLN A 17 -14.63 -11.43 10.88
C GLN A 17 -13.27 -11.65 10.20
N ILE A 18 -12.21 -11.21 10.86
CA ILE A 18 -10.84 -11.57 10.48
C ILE A 18 -10.68 -13.07 10.74
N PRO A 19 -10.26 -13.88 9.75
CA PRO A 19 -10.10 -15.32 9.94
C PRO A 19 -9.16 -15.65 11.11
N GLU A 20 -9.66 -16.39 12.09
CA GLU A 20 -8.84 -16.95 13.15
C GLU A 20 -7.93 -18.05 12.57
N ASN A 21 -6.64 -18.04 12.92
CA ASN A 21 -5.61 -18.97 12.39
C ASN A 21 -5.25 -18.77 10.92
N LEU A 22 -5.03 -17.53 10.48
CA LEU A 22 -4.21 -17.29 9.30
C LEU A 22 -2.84 -17.96 9.53
N GLN A 23 -2.51 -18.93 8.69
CA GLN A 23 -1.17 -19.52 8.73
C GLN A 23 -0.17 -18.38 8.53
N GLU A 24 0.77 -18.21 9.44
CA GLU A 24 1.78 -17.15 9.37
C GLU A 24 2.41 -17.08 7.99
N LYS A 25 2.68 -18.24 7.36
CA LYS A 25 3.23 -18.37 6.00
C LYS A 25 2.38 -17.78 4.87
N ALA A 26 1.11 -17.50 5.12
CA ALA A 26 0.18 -16.94 4.15
C ALA A 26 -0.18 -15.48 4.49
N CYS A 27 0.27 -14.96 5.62
CA CYS A 27 0.03 -13.60 6.07
C CYS A 27 1.13 -12.66 5.55
N LEU A 28 0.76 -11.74 4.67
CA LEU A 28 1.66 -10.71 4.12
C LEU A 28 1.96 -9.63 5.17
N LEU A 29 0.92 -9.18 5.85
CA LEU A 29 0.98 -8.07 6.80
C LEU A 29 -0.09 -8.25 7.88
N GLU A 30 0.29 -8.11 9.14
CA GLU A 30 -0.63 -7.98 10.27
C GLU A 30 -0.19 -6.81 11.14
N THR A 31 -1.09 -5.86 11.35
CA THR A 31 -0.87 -4.66 12.17
C THR A 31 -1.98 -4.46 13.19
N GLU A 32 -1.64 -3.82 14.30
CA GLU A 32 -2.55 -3.44 15.38
C GLU A 32 -2.33 -1.97 15.75
N ASP A 33 -3.41 -1.19 15.79
CA ASP A 33 -3.40 0.25 16.06
C ASP A 33 -2.48 1.06 15.11
N ALA A 34 -2.30 0.57 13.88
CA ALA A 34 -1.43 1.16 12.86
C ALA A 34 -2.18 1.51 11.55
N SER A 35 -3.50 1.60 11.60
CA SER A 35 -4.35 1.80 10.43
C SER A 35 -5.45 2.82 10.70
N MET A 36 -5.89 3.51 9.64
CA MET A 36 -6.97 4.49 9.69
C MET A 36 -7.90 4.31 8.50
N GLY A 37 -9.17 4.03 8.78
CA GLY A 37 -10.20 3.87 7.77
C GLY A 37 -11.42 3.16 8.35
N LEU A 38 -12.43 2.96 7.50
CA LEU A 38 -13.61 2.18 7.87
C LEU A 38 -13.31 0.69 7.84
N SER A 39 -14.00 -0.06 8.71
CA SER A 39 -13.96 -1.51 8.72
C SER A 39 -14.40 -2.09 7.37
N ARG A 40 -13.60 -2.99 6.82
CA ARG A 40 -13.80 -3.56 5.48
C ARG A 40 -13.15 -4.92 5.33
N GLU A 41 -13.68 -5.67 4.37
CA GLU A 41 -13.06 -6.85 3.79
C GLU A 41 -13.06 -6.65 2.27
N GLU A 42 -11.89 -6.75 1.65
CA GLU A 42 -11.72 -6.54 0.22
C GLU A 42 -10.79 -7.61 -0.36
N LYS A 43 -11.19 -8.20 -1.49
CA LYS A 43 -10.30 -9.07 -2.27
C LYS A 43 -9.47 -8.19 -3.19
N LEU A 44 -8.14 -8.23 -3.05
CA LEU A 44 -7.21 -7.45 -3.85
C LEU A 44 -6.97 -8.13 -5.21
N ASP A 45 -6.93 -7.31 -6.26
CA ASP A 45 -6.49 -7.69 -7.61
C ASP A 45 -5.00 -7.37 -7.81
N TRP A 46 -4.51 -6.29 -7.21
CA TRP A 46 -3.14 -5.82 -7.38
C TRP A 46 -2.49 -5.34 -6.09
N ILE A 47 -1.20 -5.65 -5.95
CA ILE A 47 -0.35 -5.06 -4.91
C ILE A 47 0.84 -4.39 -5.59
N VAL A 48 1.00 -3.10 -5.37
CA VAL A 48 2.20 -2.36 -5.74
C VAL A 48 3.09 -2.25 -4.52
N PHE A 49 4.31 -2.75 -4.60
CA PHE A 49 5.25 -2.73 -3.48
C PHE A 49 6.57 -2.09 -3.92
N VAL A 50 7.00 -1.08 -3.17
CA VAL A 50 8.30 -0.43 -3.32
C VAL A 50 9.21 -0.89 -2.18
N HIS A 51 10.31 -1.56 -2.54
CA HIS A 51 11.27 -2.11 -1.59
C HIS A 51 12.03 -0.98 -0.85
N PRO A 52 11.91 -0.86 0.48
CA PRO A 52 12.44 0.29 1.23
C PRO A 52 13.95 0.52 1.03
N GLN A 53 14.77 -0.48 1.38
CA GLN A 53 16.23 -0.32 1.32
C GLN A 53 16.74 0.03 -0.08
N ARG A 54 16.22 -0.64 -1.11
CA ARG A 54 16.63 -0.41 -2.50
C ARG A 54 16.15 0.94 -3.03
N TYR A 55 14.98 1.39 -2.62
CA TYR A 55 14.49 2.72 -2.95
C TYR A 55 15.40 3.80 -2.38
N TYR A 56 15.77 3.72 -1.11
CA TYR A 56 16.66 4.71 -0.48
C TYR A 56 18.09 4.68 -1.03
N GLN A 57 18.55 3.53 -1.54
CA GLN A 57 19.84 3.40 -2.24
C GLN A 57 19.82 3.94 -3.67
N LEU A 58 18.67 4.28 -4.25
CA LEU A 58 18.62 4.88 -5.57
C LEU A 58 19.21 6.29 -5.57
N PRO A 59 19.94 6.68 -6.63
CA PRO A 59 20.28 8.07 -6.86
C PRO A 59 19.01 8.93 -6.89
N TYR A 60 19.07 10.12 -6.28
CA TYR A 60 17.95 11.07 -6.18
C TYR A 60 17.20 11.26 -7.51
N ALA A 61 17.94 11.47 -8.61
CA ALA A 61 17.38 11.70 -9.94
C ALA A 61 16.59 10.51 -10.51
N GLU A 62 16.80 9.30 -9.99
CA GLU A 62 16.11 8.10 -10.43
C GLU A 62 14.87 7.76 -9.59
N LYS A 63 14.75 8.31 -8.38
CA LYS A 63 13.61 8.04 -7.49
C LYS A 63 12.27 8.47 -8.11
N THR A 64 12.27 9.53 -8.92
CA THR A 64 11.09 9.97 -9.70
C THR A 64 10.57 8.90 -10.66
N ARG A 65 11.43 8.00 -11.16
CA ARG A 65 10.98 6.89 -12.03
C ARG A 65 10.06 5.92 -11.31
N ILE A 66 10.31 5.70 -10.01
CA ILE A 66 9.44 4.86 -9.17
C ILE A 66 8.07 5.51 -9.01
N ALA A 67 8.02 6.82 -8.73
CA ALA A 67 6.76 7.56 -8.65
C ALA A 67 6.00 7.56 -9.99
N GLN A 68 6.71 7.70 -11.11
CA GLN A 68 6.11 7.62 -12.46
C GLN A 68 5.51 6.24 -12.76
N ALA A 69 6.15 5.16 -12.33
CA ALA A 69 5.61 3.81 -12.50
C ALA A 69 4.33 3.60 -11.67
N VAL A 70 4.32 4.07 -10.42
CA VAL A 70 3.11 4.08 -9.55
C VAL A 70 1.99 4.86 -10.21
N SER A 71 2.26 6.10 -10.63
CA SER A 71 1.28 6.98 -11.28
C SER A 71 0.71 6.36 -12.56
N SER A 72 1.58 5.82 -13.41
CA SER A 72 1.19 5.21 -14.70
C SER A 72 0.29 4.00 -14.48
N PHE A 73 0.62 3.14 -13.50
CA PHE A 73 -0.22 2.01 -13.13
C PHE A 73 -1.58 2.45 -12.57
N ASN A 74 -1.59 3.41 -11.65
CA ASN A 74 -2.81 4.00 -11.10
C ASN A 74 -3.74 4.54 -12.20
N TRP A 75 -3.18 5.28 -13.17
CA TRP A 75 -3.95 5.81 -14.30
C TRP A 75 -4.48 4.72 -15.23
N GLU A 76 -3.69 3.66 -15.47
CA GLU A 76 -4.16 2.50 -16.25
C GLU A 76 -5.34 1.80 -15.55
N CYS A 77 -5.34 1.68 -14.22
CA CYS A 77 -6.36 0.98 -13.46
C CYS A 77 -7.61 1.81 -13.15
N ARG A 78 -7.51 3.14 -13.25
CA ARG A 78 -8.61 4.07 -12.94
C ARG A 78 -9.88 3.73 -13.72
N GLY A 79 -10.97 3.52 -12.98
CA GLY A 79 -12.28 3.21 -13.56
C GLY A 79 -12.50 1.75 -13.97
N LYS A 80 -11.50 0.86 -13.79
CA LYS A 80 -11.62 -0.57 -14.12
C LYS A 80 -12.27 -1.44 -13.04
N ARG A 81 -12.66 -0.85 -11.89
CA ARG A 81 -13.21 -1.55 -10.72
C ARG A 81 -12.31 -2.68 -10.24
N LEU A 82 -11.01 -2.37 -10.13
CA LEU A 82 -9.99 -3.25 -9.59
C LEU A 82 -9.70 -2.81 -8.16
N HIS A 83 -9.52 -3.77 -7.25
CA HIS A 83 -9.12 -3.48 -5.88
C HIS A 83 -7.59 -3.56 -5.75
N MET A 84 -6.97 -2.51 -5.23
CA MET A 84 -5.51 -2.38 -5.26
C MET A 84 -4.95 -1.82 -3.96
N MET A 85 -3.79 -2.33 -3.57
CA MET A 85 -3.02 -1.84 -2.44
C MET A 85 -1.67 -1.27 -2.89
N LEU A 86 -1.27 -0.13 -2.35
CA LEU A 86 0.05 0.47 -2.54
C LEU A 86 0.85 0.40 -1.24
N MET A 87 2.05 -0.16 -1.29
CA MET A 87 2.96 -0.31 -0.17
C MET A 87 4.28 0.41 -0.49
N VAL A 88 4.62 1.45 0.26
CA VAL A 88 5.74 2.35 -0.06
C VAL A 88 6.60 2.67 1.15
N PRO A 89 7.91 2.93 0.97
CA PRO A 89 8.76 3.39 2.05
C PRO A 89 8.50 4.84 2.41
N GLY A 90 8.54 5.13 3.71
CA GLY A 90 8.45 6.47 4.25
C GLY A 90 7.12 7.15 3.94
N ARG A 91 7.16 8.46 3.72
CA ARG A 91 5.98 9.31 3.57
C ARG A 91 5.45 9.27 2.14
N ILE A 92 4.22 8.80 1.96
CA ILE A 92 3.50 8.96 0.69
C ILE A 92 3.09 10.43 0.52
N GLY A 93 3.01 10.93 -0.72
CA GLY A 93 2.56 12.31 -0.95
C GLY A 93 3.62 13.39 -0.69
N THR A 94 4.87 13.00 -0.39
CA THR A 94 5.95 13.95 -0.12
C THR A 94 6.49 14.61 -1.38
N SER A 95 6.97 15.85 -1.30
CA SER A 95 7.74 16.47 -2.38
C SER A 95 9.24 16.09 -2.35
N SER A 96 9.71 15.45 -1.26
CA SER A 96 11.10 15.07 -1.08
C SER A 96 11.29 13.57 -1.27
N PRO A 97 11.95 13.11 -2.36
CA PRO A 97 12.27 11.70 -2.59
C PRO A 97 13.12 11.03 -1.49
N GLU A 98 13.76 11.81 -0.63
CA GLU A 98 14.48 11.30 0.54
C GLU A 98 13.55 10.93 1.70
N LEU A 99 12.35 11.54 1.80
CA LEU A 99 11.37 11.24 2.84
C LEU A 99 10.44 10.07 2.49
N GLY A 100 10.38 9.67 1.21
CA GLY A 100 9.47 8.64 0.70
C GLY A 100 9.29 8.74 -0.81
N VAL A 101 8.28 8.07 -1.35
CA VAL A 101 7.98 8.09 -2.80
C VAL A 101 7.24 9.39 -3.15
N PRO A 102 7.77 10.22 -4.08
CA PRO A 102 7.22 11.53 -4.35
C PRO A 102 6.00 11.47 -5.29
N THR A 103 4.83 11.23 -4.70
CA THR A 103 3.54 11.17 -5.42
C THR A 103 2.67 12.38 -5.09
N THR A 104 1.72 12.68 -5.98
CA THR A 104 0.55 13.51 -5.68
C THR A 104 -0.65 12.61 -5.38
N PHE A 105 -1.75 13.16 -4.83
CA PHE A 105 -2.96 12.38 -4.62
C PHE A 105 -3.52 11.77 -5.92
N ALA A 106 -3.44 12.49 -7.05
CA ALA A 106 -3.90 11.98 -8.33
C ALA A 106 -3.15 10.71 -8.79
N ASP A 107 -1.88 10.57 -8.37
CA ASP A 107 -1.03 9.41 -8.69
C ASP A 107 -1.40 8.16 -7.89
N ILE A 108 -2.22 8.29 -6.84
CA ILE A 108 -2.58 7.20 -5.91
C ILE A 108 -4.10 7.06 -5.68
N SER A 109 -4.89 7.91 -6.31
CA SER A 109 -6.35 8.00 -6.07
C SER A 109 -7.17 6.76 -6.47
N ALA A 110 -6.59 5.79 -7.19
CA ALA A 110 -7.27 4.56 -7.59
C ALA A 110 -6.98 3.36 -6.66
N PHE A 111 -6.10 3.51 -5.67
CA PHE A 111 -5.84 2.47 -4.67
C PHE A 111 -6.91 2.48 -3.58
N ASP A 112 -7.31 1.31 -3.10
CA ASP A 112 -8.24 1.15 -1.98
C ASP A 112 -7.52 1.20 -0.63
N ALA A 113 -6.22 0.85 -0.63
CA ALA A 113 -5.38 0.90 0.55
C ALA A 113 -3.96 1.41 0.24
N ILE A 114 -3.41 2.19 1.16
CA ILE A 114 -2.03 2.67 1.13
C ILE A 114 -1.35 2.30 2.44
N CYS A 115 -0.15 1.74 2.33
CA CYS A 115 0.67 1.30 3.44
C CYS A 115 2.03 1.99 3.41
N GLU A 116 2.31 2.83 4.41
CA GLU A 116 3.63 3.41 4.61
C GLU A 116 4.53 2.46 5.41
N ILE A 117 5.80 2.31 5.00
CA ILE A 117 6.74 1.37 5.61
C ILE A 117 7.89 2.12 6.26
N ALA A 118 8.06 1.94 7.57
CA ALA A 118 9.26 2.33 8.29
C ALA A 118 10.34 1.24 8.15
N ASP A 119 11.57 1.63 7.81
CA ASP A 119 12.72 0.71 7.73
C ASP A 119 14.00 1.42 8.17
N SER A 120 14.38 1.27 9.44
CA SER A 120 15.58 1.84 10.05
C SER A 120 16.88 1.39 9.38
N ARG A 121 16.88 0.22 8.70
CA ARG A 121 18.05 -0.32 7.99
C ARG A 121 18.39 0.51 6.74
N ALA A 122 17.46 1.34 6.27
CA ALA A 122 17.71 2.29 5.20
C ALA A 122 18.63 3.46 5.62
N GLY A 123 19.00 3.57 6.91
CA GLY A 123 19.86 4.63 7.44
C GLY A 123 19.19 6.00 7.55
N TYR A 124 17.93 6.09 7.12
CA TYR A 124 17.08 7.26 7.19
C TYR A 124 15.68 6.79 7.59
N ASN A 125 15.20 7.26 8.75
CA ASN A 125 13.88 6.91 9.29
C ASN A 125 13.00 8.16 9.26
N PRO A 126 12.38 8.51 8.11
CA PRO A 126 11.42 9.59 8.09
C PRO A 126 10.23 9.16 8.97
N GLU A 127 9.84 9.98 9.95
CA GLU A 127 8.63 9.70 10.74
C GLU A 127 7.47 9.45 9.77
N LEU A 128 6.77 8.33 9.89
CA LEU A 128 5.62 8.06 9.04
C LEU A 128 4.60 9.18 9.21
N SER A 129 3.96 9.56 8.11
CA SER A 129 3.09 10.73 8.13
C SER A 129 1.72 10.41 8.73
N TYR A 130 1.39 9.13 8.92
CA TYR A 130 0.02 8.69 9.21
C TYR A 130 -0.98 9.19 8.16
N GLY A 131 -0.49 9.42 6.93
CA GLY A 131 -1.27 10.05 5.87
C GLY A 131 -1.62 11.52 6.12
N SER A 132 -1.15 12.17 7.20
CA SER A 132 -1.56 13.53 7.62
C SER A 132 -1.49 14.59 6.52
N HIS A 133 -0.53 14.48 5.60
CA HIS A 133 -0.37 15.39 4.47
C HIS A 133 -1.46 15.29 3.40
N ILE A 134 -2.08 14.12 3.27
CA ILE A 134 -3.13 13.82 2.29
C ILE A 134 -4.39 13.27 2.99
N PHE A 135 -4.51 13.49 4.30
CA PHE A 135 -5.48 12.80 5.14
C PHE A 135 -6.92 13.11 4.72
N GLN A 136 -7.20 14.38 4.42
CA GLN A 136 -8.51 14.78 3.91
C GLN A 136 -8.83 14.06 2.60
N ASP A 137 -7.87 13.98 1.68
CA ASP A 137 -8.07 13.28 0.40
C ASP A 137 -8.29 11.77 0.60
N LEU A 138 -7.53 11.14 1.50
CA LEU A 138 -7.68 9.71 1.84
C LEU A 138 -9.07 9.42 2.44
N VAL A 139 -9.53 10.26 3.37
CA VAL A 139 -10.86 10.13 3.98
C VAL A 139 -11.96 10.33 2.94
N GLU A 140 -11.85 11.37 2.10
CA GLU A 140 -12.84 11.66 1.06
C GLU A 140 -12.92 10.55 0.00
N ALA A 141 -11.79 9.95 -0.36
CA ALA A 141 -11.73 8.84 -1.30
C ALA A 141 -11.91 7.46 -0.66
N GLN A 142 -12.12 7.40 0.66
CA GLN A 142 -12.28 6.17 1.44
C GLN A 142 -11.11 5.19 1.27
N ILE A 143 -9.89 5.72 1.10
CA ILE A 143 -8.67 4.93 1.00
C ILE A 143 -8.23 4.54 2.40
N LEU A 144 -8.07 3.24 2.64
CA LEU A 144 -7.54 2.72 3.89
C LEU A 144 -6.07 3.12 4.04
N TYR A 145 -5.72 3.77 5.14
CA TYR A 145 -4.33 3.98 5.50
C TYR A 145 -3.84 2.85 6.44
N MET A 146 -2.63 2.37 6.20
CA MET A 146 -1.93 1.39 7.03
C MET A 146 -0.47 1.81 7.22
N ALA A 147 0.17 1.31 8.27
CA ALA A 147 1.59 1.56 8.52
C ALA A 147 2.30 0.30 9.03
N VAL A 148 3.49 0.05 8.47
CA VAL A 148 4.43 -0.94 8.98
C VAL A 148 5.44 -0.23 9.88
N PHE A 149 5.50 -0.61 11.15
CA PHE A 149 6.44 -0.10 12.13
C PHE A 149 7.43 -1.18 12.54
N GLU A 150 8.65 -0.77 12.91
CA GLU A 150 9.64 -1.66 13.53
C GLU A 150 9.42 -1.78 15.05
N ASN A 151 8.18 -2.02 15.46
CA ASN A 151 7.76 -2.17 16.85
C ASN A 151 6.56 -3.12 16.97
N SER A 152 5.93 -3.17 18.16
CA SER A 152 4.82 -4.08 18.46
C SER A 152 3.53 -3.84 17.65
N HIS A 153 3.40 -2.69 16.98
CA HIS A 153 2.23 -2.40 16.14
C HIS A 153 2.23 -3.20 14.83
N THR A 154 3.35 -3.85 14.47
CA THR A 154 3.44 -4.79 13.35
C THR A 154 3.76 -6.17 13.91
N ARG A 155 2.82 -7.10 13.76
CA ARG A 155 2.97 -8.49 14.22
C ARG A 155 3.57 -9.37 13.14
N VAL A 156 3.15 -9.18 11.90
CA VAL A 156 3.64 -9.94 10.74
C VAL A 156 4.01 -8.97 9.61
N TRP A 157 5.16 -9.19 8.98
CA TRP A 157 5.60 -8.47 7.79
C TRP A 157 6.46 -9.39 6.91
N GLN A 158 5.88 -9.86 5.79
CA GLN A 158 6.50 -10.85 4.89
C GLN A 158 6.34 -10.46 3.41
N PRO A 159 6.91 -9.32 2.97
CA PRO A 159 6.78 -8.84 1.59
C PRO A 159 7.35 -9.81 0.54
N GLU A 160 8.18 -10.77 0.95
CA GLU A 160 8.74 -11.81 0.09
C GLU A 160 7.66 -12.71 -0.53
N LEU A 161 6.50 -12.87 0.11
CA LEU A 161 5.36 -13.63 -0.44
C LEU A 161 4.88 -13.09 -1.79
N LEU A 162 5.08 -11.79 -2.05
CA LEU A 162 4.70 -11.19 -3.33
C LEU A 162 5.49 -11.76 -4.51
N GLN A 163 6.70 -12.30 -4.28
CA GLN A 163 7.56 -12.84 -5.34
C GLN A 163 6.99 -14.12 -5.99
N GLU A 164 5.97 -14.72 -5.38
CA GLU A 164 5.26 -15.89 -5.94
C GLU A 164 4.25 -15.49 -7.04
N TYR A 165 3.97 -14.20 -7.21
CA TYR A 165 2.95 -13.69 -8.12
C TYR A 165 3.54 -12.98 -9.35
N PRO A 166 2.81 -12.96 -10.49
CA PRO A 166 3.29 -12.29 -11.70
C PRO A 166 3.59 -10.80 -11.46
N ASN A 167 4.85 -10.41 -11.65
CA ASN A 167 5.28 -9.01 -11.56
C ASN A 167 5.20 -8.33 -12.95
N GLN A 168 4.41 -7.25 -13.03
CA GLN A 168 4.19 -6.46 -14.25
C GLN A 168 4.92 -5.11 -14.24
N ALA A 169 5.80 -4.85 -13.26
CA ALA A 169 6.47 -3.56 -13.10
C ALA A 169 7.19 -3.09 -14.39
N VAL A 170 7.78 -4.02 -15.14
CA VAL A 170 8.49 -3.75 -16.41
C VAL A 170 7.67 -2.92 -17.41
N ARG A 171 6.35 -3.09 -17.44
CA ARG A 171 5.44 -2.37 -18.34
C ARG A 171 5.35 -0.88 -18.04
N TYR A 172 5.69 -0.48 -16.82
CA TYR A 172 5.49 0.88 -16.31
C TYR A 172 6.82 1.61 -16.02
N LEU A 173 7.95 0.96 -16.26
CA LEU A 173 9.29 1.48 -15.97
C LEU A 173 9.96 2.18 -17.17
N GLY A 174 9.29 2.24 -18.32
CA GLY A 174 9.79 2.83 -19.57
C GLY A 174 10.68 1.89 -20.40
N GLU A 175 11.02 2.29 -21.62
CA GLU A 175 11.83 1.48 -22.56
C GLU A 175 13.35 1.64 -22.31
N GLY A 176 14.13 0.55 -22.45
CA GLY A 176 15.60 0.53 -22.46
C GLY A 176 16.28 -0.40 -21.42
N ASP A 177 17.62 -0.43 -21.41
CA ASP A 177 18.48 -1.33 -20.60
C ASP A 177 18.42 -1.16 -19.06
N THR A 178 17.50 -0.34 -18.55
CA THR A 178 17.41 -0.02 -17.11
C THR A 178 16.27 -0.74 -16.37
N ALA A 179 15.36 -1.41 -17.08
CA ALA A 179 14.23 -2.12 -16.47
C ALA A 179 14.64 -3.16 -15.39
N PRO A 180 15.66 -4.01 -15.60
CA PRO A 180 16.05 -5.01 -14.59
C PRO A 180 16.56 -4.39 -13.27
N LYS A 181 17.09 -3.15 -13.32
CA LYS A 181 17.52 -2.43 -12.11
C LYS A 181 16.32 -2.08 -11.24
N TYR A 182 15.22 -1.62 -11.85
CA TYR A 182 14.05 -1.11 -11.13
C TYR A 182 13.05 -2.20 -10.74
N GLU A 183 13.01 -3.34 -11.45
CA GLU A 183 12.17 -4.49 -11.07
C GLU A 183 12.50 -5.05 -9.68
N ARG A 184 13.74 -4.85 -9.20
CA ARG A 184 14.15 -5.23 -7.84
C ARG A 184 13.69 -4.22 -6.78
N ILE A 185 13.20 -3.05 -7.20
CA ILE A 185 12.87 -1.88 -6.37
C ILE A 185 11.36 -1.68 -6.31
N ILE A 186 10.66 -1.77 -7.43
CA ILE A 186 9.20 -1.74 -7.49
C ILE A 186 8.69 -3.03 -8.11
N GLY A 187 7.73 -3.65 -7.43
CA GLY A 187 6.93 -4.75 -7.95
C GLY A 187 5.48 -4.32 -8.12
N ILE A 188 4.86 -4.74 -9.20
CA ILE A 188 3.42 -4.55 -9.49
C ILE A 188 2.84 -5.94 -9.69
N TYR A 189 2.34 -6.52 -8.62
CA TYR A 189 2.00 -7.94 -8.54
C TYR A 189 0.52 -8.17 -8.86
N ASP A 190 0.26 -9.02 -9.85
CA ASP A 190 -1.09 -9.50 -10.19
C ASP A 190 -1.50 -10.61 -9.21
N VAL A 191 -2.33 -10.26 -8.24
CA VAL A 191 -2.88 -11.20 -7.25
C VAL A 191 -4.34 -11.55 -7.53
N SER A 192 -4.90 -11.12 -8.66
CA SER A 192 -6.32 -11.31 -9.02
C SER A 192 -6.77 -12.78 -9.07
N LYS A 193 -5.84 -13.69 -9.40
CA LYS A 193 -6.06 -15.15 -9.42
C LYS A 193 -5.89 -15.82 -8.06
N ALA A 194 -5.31 -15.11 -7.09
CA ALA A 194 -5.20 -15.54 -5.70
C ALA A 194 -6.45 -15.10 -4.92
N ASP A 195 -6.66 -15.68 -3.75
CA ASP A 195 -7.61 -15.15 -2.77
C ASP A 195 -6.84 -14.26 -1.77
N CYS A 196 -6.22 -13.19 -2.30
CA CYS A 196 -5.55 -12.19 -1.48
C CYS A 196 -6.59 -11.23 -0.91
N ARG A 197 -6.72 -11.19 0.42
CA ARG A 197 -7.72 -10.36 1.09
C ARG A 197 -7.09 -9.39 2.07
N LEU A 198 -7.62 -8.18 2.05
CA LEU A 198 -7.41 -7.12 3.01
C LEU A 198 -8.58 -7.11 3.99
N TYR A 199 -8.27 -7.17 5.27
CA TYR A 199 -9.19 -7.00 6.37
C TYR A 199 -8.79 -5.79 7.18
N HIS A 200 -9.76 -4.97 7.57
CA HIS A 200 -9.57 -3.96 8.60
C HIS A 200 -10.79 -3.93 9.51
N ASP A 201 -10.55 -3.94 10.82
CA ASP A 201 -11.55 -3.67 11.83
C ASP A 201 -11.15 -2.42 12.64
N MET A 202 -11.91 -1.33 12.41
CA MET A 202 -11.71 -0.05 13.08
C MET A 202 -11.94 -0.14 14.60
N LYS A 203 -12.77 -1.09 15.09
CA LYS A 203 -13.07 -1.21 16.53
C LYS A 203 -11.90 -1.80 17.31
N THR A 204 -11.21 -2.76 16.72
CA THR A 204 -10.07 -3.44 17.32
C THR A 204 -8.72 -2.84 16.91
N GLY A 205 -8.70 -1.98 15.88
CA GLY A 205 -7.48 -1.44 15.32
C GLY A 205 -6.68 -2.46 14.49
N ALA A 206 -7.23 -3.66 14.27
CA ALA A 206 -6.58 -4.72 13.53
C ALA A 206 -6.68 -4.48 12.02
N ALA A 207 -5.59 -4.73 11.31
CA ALA A 207 -5.59 -4.79 9.86
C ALA A 207 -4.66 -5.92 9.38
N VAL A 208 -5.15 -6.70 8.41
CA VAL A 208 -4.49 -7.92 7.95
C VAL A 208 -4.57 -8.02 6.43
N VAL A 209 -3.45 -8.40 5.80
CA VAL A 209 -3.40 -8.77 4.39
C VAL A 209 -2.87 -10.19 4.30
N ALA A 210 -3.66 -11.09 3.72
CA ALA A 210 -3.29 -12.51 3.65
C ALA A 210 -3.77 -13.18 2.37
N PHE A 211 -3.07 -14.24 1.98
CA PHE A 211 -3.42 -15.12 0.88
C PHE A 211 -4.17 -16.33 1.41
N LEU A 212 -5.49 -16.39 1.20
CA LEU A 212 -6.26 -17.55 1.60
C LEU A 212 -6.01 -18.71 0.62
N GLN A 213 -5.75 -19.91 1.14
CA GLN A 213 -5.63 -21.08 0.28
C GLN A 213 -6.96 -21.37 -0.40
N LYS A 214 -6.92 -21.84 -1.66
CA LYS A 214 -8.08 -22.51 -2.25
C LYS A 214 -8.43 -23.70 -1.36
N THR A 215 -9.65 -23.74 -0.84
CA THR A 215 -10.24 -24.99 -0.39
C THR A 215 -10.25 -25.93 -1.59
N SER A 216 -9.28 -26.85 -1.60
CA SER A 216 -9.09 -28.05 -2.46
C SER A 216 -9.94 -28.16 -3.72
#